data_AF-A0A6J4M0Z0-F1
#
_entry.id   AF-A0A6J4M0Z0-F1
#
_cell.length_a   1.000
_cell.length_b   1.000
_cell.length_c   1.000
_cell.angle_alpha   90.00
_cell.angle_beta   90.00
_cell.angle_gamma   90.00
#
_symmetry.space_group_name_H-M   'P 1'
#
loop_
_entity.id
_entity.type
_entity.pdbx_description
1 polymer ?
#
loop_
_entity_poly.entity_id
_entity_poly.type
_entity_poly.pdbx_seq_one_letter_code
_entity_poly.pdbx_strand_id
1 'polypeptide(L)'
;MAQQSTDYSRGLAALGSAATALEAAELEHWFFGGWAVDLWVGRVTRPHDDIDVLVWRRDESRVQEALVAAGWMHTPSPEDLLGTNYERDQSALQLTFVVPGADGGVAVPVPDQPIVLSPGPLAFVRRDLGNVPVRVLPLEMMLAIKGSPRPDEVGGAKDRADLAALRSVAAGA
;
A
#
# COMPACT_ATOMS: atom_id res chain seq x y z
N MET A 1 19.62 9.29 14.95
CA MET A 1 18.35 10.06 15.03
C MET A 1 18.15 10.97 13.82
N ALA A 2 19.12 11.80 13.41
CA ALA A 2 18.98 12.64 12.21
C ALA A 2 18.70 11.84 10.91
N GLN A 3 19.43 10.74 10.67
CA GLN A 3 19.24 9.89 9.48
C GLN A 3 17.81 9.30 9.40
N GLN A 4 17.30 8.74 10.50
CA GLN A 4 15.94 8.19 10.56
C GLN A 4 14.86 9.26 10.33
N SER A 5 15.06 10.48 10.82
CA SER A 5 14.14 11.61 10.57
C SER A 5 14.12 12.02 9.09
N THR A 6 15.28 11.97 8.42
CA THR A 6 15.41 12.23 6.99
C THR A 6 14.79 11.12 6.14
N ASP A 7 15.05 9.85 6.49
CA ASP A 7 14.47 8.68 5.82
C ASP A 7 12.94 8.71 5.89
N TYR A 8 12.40 9.03 7.08
CA TYR A 8 10.97 9.23 7.28
C TYR A 8 10.39 10.34 6.40
N SER A 9 11.02 11.52 6.40
CA SER A 9 10.53 12.66 5.63
C SER A 9 10.50 12.35 4.12
N ARG A 10 11.48 11.57 3.65
CA ARG A 10 11.54 11.09 2.26
C ARG A 10 10.43 10.11 1.95
N GLY A 11 10.24 9.09 2.79
CA GLY A 11 9.18 8.11 2.59
C GLY A 11 7.78 8.75 2.58
N LEU A 12 7.53 9.76 3.42
CA LEU A 12 6.30 10.54 3.36
C LEU A 12 6.12 11.34 2.08
N ALA A 13 7.16 12.04 1.65
CA ALA A 13 7.12 12.79 0.39
C ALA A 13 6.91 11.85 -0.82
N ALA A 14 7.46 10.64 -0.75
CA ALA A 14 7.24 9.59 -1.74
C ALA A 14 5.78 9.09 -1.70
N LEU A 15 5.24 8.72 -0.54
CA LEU A 15 3.84 8.31 -0.39
C LEU A 15 2.88 9.37 -0.93
N GLY A 16 3.06 10.64 -0.53
CA GLY A 16 2.23 11.75 -1.01
C GLY A 16 2.33 11.95 -2.52
N SER A 17 3.52 11.76 -3.11
CA SER A 17 3.71 11.84 -4.57
C SER A 17 2.99 10.72 -5.31
N ALA A 18 3.11 9.46 -4.85
CA ALA A 18 2.40 8.34 -5.46
C ALA A 18 0.88 8.52 -5.36
N ALA A 19 0.37 8.90 -4.19
CA ALA A 19 -1.06 9.14 -3.99
C ALA A 19 -1.59 10.27 -4.89
N THR A 20 -0.86 11.37 -4.99
CA THR A 20 -1.23 12.50 -5.85
C THR A 20 -1.23 12.10 -7.33
N ALA A 21 -0.22 11.35 -7.78
CA ALA A 21 -0.12 10.90 -9.16
C ALA A 21 -1.29 9.99 -9.57
N LEU A 22 -1.62 9.01 -8.71
CA LEU A 22 -2.71 8.07 -8.98
C LEU A 22 -4.08 8.75 -8.91
N GLU A 23 -4.30 9.67 -7.96
CA GLU A 23 -5.56 10.42 -7.87
C GLU A 23 -5.73 11.37 -9.06
N ALA A 24 -4.67 12.10 -9.47
CA ALA A 24 -4.72 13.02 -10.61
C ALA A 24 -4.95 12.31 -11.96
N ALA A 25 -4.53 11.05 -12.07
CA ALA A 25 -4.79 10.21 -13.24
C ALA A 25 -6.16 9.50 -13.21
N GLU A 26 -6.98 9.77 -12.17
CA GLU A 26 -8.28 9.13 -11.93
C GLU A 26 -8.19 7.60 -11.90
N LEU A 27 -7.13 7.07 -11.27
CA LEU A 27 -6.88 5.64 -11.15
C LEU A 27 -7.40 5.14 -9.80
N GLU A 28 -8.20 4.07 -9.83
CA GLU A 28 -8.57 3.37 -8.61
C GLU A 28 -7.34 2.69 -8.00
N HIS A 29 -7.10 2.98 -6.71
CA HIS A 29 -5.95 2.51 -5.97
C HIS A 29 -6.25 2.40 -4.48
N TRP A 30 -5.51 1.55 -3.77
CA TRP A 30 -5.63 1.35 -2.33
C TRP A 30 -4.26 1.17 -1.69
N PHE A 31 -3.80 2.15 -0.93
CA PHE A 31 -2.59 2.02 -0.14
C PHE A 31 -2.83 1.07 1.04
N PHE A 32 -1.85 0.22 1.31
CA PHE A 32 -1.87 -0.73 2.41
C PHE A 32 -0.48 -0.83 3.03
N GLY A 33 -0.21 -1.89 3.79
CA GLY A 33 1.11 -2.11 4.37
C GLY A 33 1.45 -1.15 5.52
N GLY A 34 2.75 -0.91 5.74
CA GLY A 34 3.24 -0.18 6.90
C GLY A 34 2.82 1.29 6.95
N TRP A 35 2.92 2.00 5.83
CA TRP A 35 2.48 3.40 5.77
C TRP A 35 0.98 3.57 6.00
N ALA A 36 0.15 2.67 5.46
CA ALA A 36 -1.29 2.72 5.71
C ALA A 36 -1.64 2.46 7.19
N VAL A 37 -0.85 1.65 7.91
CA VAL A 37 -0.98 1.51 9.37
C VAL A 37 -0.76 2.86 10.04
N ASP A 38 0.30 3.58 9.69
CA ASP A 38 0.61 4.87 10.29
C ASP A 38 -0.43 5.94 9.95
N LEU A 39 -1.02 5.90 8.76
CA LEU A 39 -2.18 6.73 8.40
C LEU A 39 -3.44 6.40 9.22
N TRP A 40 -3.65 5.13 9.56
CA TRP A 40 -4.71 4.73 10.51
C TRP A 40 -4.39 5.16 11.94
N VAL A 41 -3.13 5.12 12.36
CA VAL A 41 -2.73 5.50 13.72
C VAL A 41 -2.63 7.01 13.89
N GLY A 42 -2.42 7.76 12.81
CA GLY A 42 -2.25 9.23 12.82
C GLY A 42 -0.86 9.69 13.26
N ARG A 43 0.11 8.77 13.35
CA ARG A 43 1.53 9.07 13.63
C ARG A 43 2.40 7.94 13.10
N VAL A 44 3.70 8.21 13.01
CA VAL A 44 4.70 7.19 12.67
C VAL A 44 4.85 6.20 13.80
N THR A 45 4.76 4.91 13.51
CA THR A 45 4.97 3.85 14.53
C THR A 45 6.33 3.17 14.41
N ARG A 46 6.93 3.13 13.21
CA ARG A 46 8.24 2.55 12.93
C ARG A 46 8.80 3.04 11.58
N PRO A 47 10.08 2.78 11.27
CA PRO A 47 10.57 2.91 9.90
C PRO A 47 9.84 1.94 8.94
N HIS A 48 9.69 2.37 7.69
CA HIS A 48 9.13 1.59 6.59
C HIS A 48 10.16 1.49 5.47
N ASP A 49 10.27 0.31 4.87
CA ASP A 49 11.25 0.02 3.82
C ASP A 49 10.68 0.36 2.43
N ASP A 50 9.36 0.34 2.30
CA ASP A 50 8.60 0.43 1.07
C ASP A 50 7.23 1.10 1.27
N ILE A 51 6.57 1.38 0.16
CA ILE A 51 5.18 1.83 0.08
C ILE A 51 4.40 0.78 -0.71
N ASP A 52 3.31 0.27 -0.14
CA ASP A 52 2.48 -0.76 -0.77
C ASP A 52 1.18 -0.15 -1.32
N VAL A 53 0.86 -0.45 -2.59
CA VAL A 53 -0.39 -0.01 -3.21
C VAL A 53 -0.98 -1.07 -4.14
N LEU A 54 -2.30 -1.24 -4.06
CA LEU A 54 -3.07 -2.05 -4.99
C LEU A 54 -3.55 -1.18 -6.15
N VAL A 55 -3.44 -1.68 -7.38
CA VAL A 55 -4.05 -1.06 -8.57
C VAL A 55 -4.62 -2.12 -9.50
N TRP A 56 -5.55 -1.74 -10.36
CA TRP A 56 -6.09 -2.66 -11.37
C TRP A 56 -5.05 -3.04 -12.42
N ARG A 57 -4.95 -4.34 -12.73
CA ARG A 57 -4.05 -4.85 -13.78
C ARG A 57 -4.33 -4.24 -15.16
N ARG A 58 -5.61 -4.02 -15.49
CA ARG A 58 -6.01 -3.41 -16.77
C ARG A 58 -5.52 -1.97 -16.94
N ASP A 59 -5.15 -1.30 -15.84
CA ASP A 59 -4.70 0.08 -15.82
C ASP A 59 -3.17 0.20 -15.72
N GLU A 60 -2.43 -0.91 -15.83
CA GLU A 60 -0.97 -0.97 -15.68
C GLU A 60 -0.23 0.10 -16.50
N SER A 61 -0.54 0.25 -17.80
CA SER A 61 0.12 1.26 -18.64
C SER A 61 -0.17 2.69 -18.18
N ARG A 62 -1.40 2.97 -17.74
CA ARG A 62 -1.79 4.30 -17.23
C ARG A 62 -1.14 4.60 -15.87
N VAL A 63 -1.03 3.59 -15.01
CA VAL A 63 -0.31 3.67 -13.74
C VAL A 63 1.16 3.99 -14.00
N GLN A 64 1.81 3.29 -14.94
CA GLN A 64 3.19 3.54 -15.31
C GLN A 64 3.38 4.96 -15.83
N GLU A 65 2.54 5.42 -16.76
CA GLU A 65 2.58 6.80 -17.29
C GLU A 65 2.45 7.85 -16.16
N ALA A 66 1.48 7.67 -15.26
CA ALA A 66 1.24 8.60 -14.15
C ALA A 66 2.43 8.66 -13.18
N LEU A 67 2.99 7.49 -12.80
CA LEU A 67 4.13 7.42 -11.88
C LEU A 67 5.41 7.96 -12.52
N VAL A 68 5.69 7.63 -13.78
CA VAL A 68 6.85 8.17 -14.52
C VAL A 68 6.75 9.68 -14.66
N ALA A 69 5.56 10.22 -14.98
CA ALA A 69 5.33 11.67 -15.03
C ALA A 69 5.56 12.36 -13.67
N ALA A 70 5.32 11.64 -12.57
CA ALA A 70 5.60 12.10 -11.21
C ALA A 70 7.06 11.87 -10.76
N GLY A 71 7.93 11.41 -11.65
CA GLY A 71 9.37 11.22 -11.39
C GLY A 71 9.74 9.88 -10.75
N TRP A 72 8.83 8.90 -10.78
CA TRP A 72 9.14 7.54 -10.38
C TRP A 72 9.85 6.79 -11.51
N MET A 73 10.88 6.03 -11.15
CA MET A 73 11.57 5.14 -12.07
C MET A 73 10.96 3.75 -11.97
N HIS A 74 10.52 3.18 -13.08
CA HIS A 74 10.06 1.80 -13.13
C HIS A 74 11.25 0.84 -12.99
N THR A 75 11.20 -0.03 -11.99
CA THR A 75 12.29 -0.96 -11.61
C THR A 75 11.76 -2.41 -11.52
N PRO A 76 11.24 -2.98 -12.62
CA PRO A 76 10.68 -4.32 -12.59
C PRO A 76 11.73 -5.38 -12.27
N SER A 77 11.35 -6.38 -11.50
CA SER A 77 12.13 -7.58 -11.22
C SER A 77 11.55 -8.79 -11.95
N PRO A 78 12.38 -9.73 -12.45
CA PRO A 78 11.89 -11.02 -12.94
C PRO A 78 11.12 -11.83 -11.87
N GLU A 79 11.30 -11.50 -10.59
CA GLU A 79 10.59 -12.12 -9.47
C GLU A 79 9.22 -11.47 -9.20
N ASP A 80 8.89 -10.38 -9.90
CA ASP A 80 7.60 -9.71 -9.76
C ASP A 80 6.49 -10.53 -10.43
N LEU A 81 5.83 -11.39 -9.65
CA LEU A 81 4.77 -12.26 -10.15
C LEU A 81 3.38 -11.61 -10.13
N LEU A 82 3.15 -10.71 -9.18
CA LEU A 82 1.81 -10.19 -8.86
C LEU A 82 1.70 -8.69 -9.09
N GLY A 83 2.72 -8.06 -9.65
CA GLY A 83 2.94 -6.63 -9.47
C GLY A 83 4.15 -6.11 -10.22
N THR A 84 4.63 -4.95 -9.80
CA THR A 84 5.90 -4.39 -10.25
C THR A 84 6.40 -3.35 -9.26
N ASN A 85 7.64 -2.88 -9.41
CA ASN A 85 8.27 -1.95 -8.49
C ASN A 85 8.66 -0.63 -9.16
N TYR A 86 8.69 0.42 -8.34
CA TYR A 86 9.19 1.72 -8.72
C TYR A 86 10.08 2.30 -7.62
N GLU A 87 11.00 3.17 -8.00
CA GLU A 87 11.86 3.89 -7.06
C GLU A 87 11.81 5.40 -7.29
N ARG A 88 11.84 6.15 -6.18
CA ARG A 88 11.98 7.61 -6.17
C ARG A 88 12.65 8.06 -4.88
N ASP A 89 13.72 8.86 -4.98
CA ASP A 89 14.40 9.46 -3.82
C ASP A 89 14.76 8.45 -2.71
N GLN A 90 15.25 7.27 -3.09
CA GLN A 90 15.56 6.14 -2.19
C GLN A 90 14.35 5.53 -1.47
N SER A 91 13.14 5.79 -1.96
CA SER A 91 11.91 5.15 -1.50
C SER A 91 11.45 4.16 -2.56
N ALA A 92 11.13 2.94 -2.14
CA ALA A 92 10.53 1.92 -2.99
C ALA A 92 9.00 2.02 -2.94
N LEU A 93 8.36 1.85 -4.09
CA LEU A 93 6.92 1.67 -4.24
C LEU A 93 6.66 0.31 -4.86
N GLN A 94 5.98 -0.55 -4.11
CA GLN A 94 5.56 -1.87 -4.56
C GLN A 94 4.10 -1.81 -4.99
N LEU A 95 3.87 -2.07 -6.27
CA LEU A 95 2.54 -2.20 -6.84
C LEU A 95 2.13 -3.66 -6.85
N THR A 96 0.96 -3.95 -6.31
CA THR A 96 0.29 -5.24 -6.47
C THR A 96 -0.91 -5.09 -7.38
N PHE A 97 -0.97 -5.89 -8.44
CA PHE A 97 -2.08 -5.90 -9.38
C PHE A 97 -3.28 -6.65 -8.82
N VAL A 98 -4.45 -6.06 -8.95
CA VAL A 98 -5.75 -6.71 -8.73
C VAL A 98 -6.50 -6.92 -10.03
N VAL A 99 -7.31 -7.96 -10.08
CA VAL A 99 -8.18 -8.33 -11.20
C VAL A 99 -9.62 -8.53 -10.71
N PRO A 100 -10.62 -8.44 -11.61
CA PRO A 100 -12.00 -8.75 -11.24
C PRO A 100 -12.11 -10.18 -10.70
N GLY A 101 -12.72 -10.33 -9.54
CA GLY A 101 -13.10 -11.60 -8.94
C GLY A 101 -14.49 -12.05 -9.39
N ALA A 102 -14.96 -13.16 -8.80
CA ALA A 102 -16.34 -13.62 -8.99
C ALA A 102 -17.34 -12.58 -8.46
N ASP A 103 -18.51 -12.50 -9.09
CA ASP A 103 -19.66 -11.69 -8.66
C ASP A 103 -19.36 -10.21 -8.38
N GLY A 104 -18.41 -9.62 -9.13
CA GLY A 104 -18.00 -8.22 -8.96
C GLY A 104 -16.99 -7.99 -7.84
N GLY A 105 -16.40 -9.06 -7.31
CA GLY A 105 -15.32 -9.05 -6.35
C GLY A 105 -13.98 -8.56 -6.90
N VAL A 106 -12.97 -8.57 -6.04
CA VAL A 106 -11.59 -8.16 -6.36
C VAL A 106 -10.63 -9.23 -5.84
N ALA A 107 -9.67 -9.63 -6.67
CA ALA A 107 -8.70 -10.65 -6.32
C ALA A 107 -7.28 -10.27 -6.75
N VAL A 108 -6.29 -10.77 -6.02
CA VAL A 108 -4.89 -10.81 -6.48
C VAL A 108 -4.70 -12.08 -7.31
N PRO A 109 -4.23 -12.00 -8.56
CA PRO A 109 -4.16 -13.13 -9.48
C PRO A 109 -2.91 -14.00 -9.22
N VAL A 110 -2.80 -14.55 -8.02
CA VAL A 110 -1.72 -15.50 -7.71
C VAL A 110 -1.87 -16.75 -8.59
N PRO A 111 -0.82 -17.20 -9.29
CA PRO A 111 -0.86 -18.42 -10.10
C PRO A 111 -1.39 -19.59 -9.28
N ASP A 112 -2.34 -20.34 -9.86
CA ASP A 112 -3.00 -21.52 -9.28
C ASP A 112 -3.82 -21.30 -7.99
N GLN A 113 -3.67 -20.16 -7.32
CA GLN A 113 -4.34 -19.88 -6.04
C GLN A 113 -4.74 -18.40 -5.87
N PRO A 114 -5.73 -17.88 -6.63
CA PRO A 114 -6.15 -16.49 -6.53
C PRO A 114 -6.56 -16.12 -5.10
N ILE A 115 -6.08 -14.98 -4.60
CA ILE A 115 -6.45 -14.46 -3.28
C ILE A 115 -7.63 -13.50 -3.45
N VAL A 116 -8.81 -13.89 -2.97
CA VAL A 116 -9.99 -13.01 -2.96
C VAL A 116 -9.82 -11.96 -1.87
N LEU A 117 -9.69 -10.69 -2.26
CA LEU A 117 -9.61 -9.56 -1.34
C LEU A 117 -10.99 -9.13 -0.86
N SER A 118 -11.96 -9.12 -1.77
CA SER A 118 -13.35 -8.74 -1.49
C SER A 118 -14.30 -9.54 -2.39
N PRO A 119 -15.45 -10.02 -1.87
CA PRO A 119 -16.50 -10.65 -2.68
C PRO A 119 -17.32 -9.63 -3.49
N GLY A 120 -17.13 -8.33 -3.28
CA GLY A 120 -17.74 -7.25 -4.07
C GLY A 120 -16.73 -6.12 -4.34
N PRO A 121 -17.19 -4.92 -4.71
CA PRO A 121 -16.31 -3.78 -4.92
C PRO A 121 -15.38 -3.54 -3.73
N LEU A 122 -14.12 -3.21 -4.00
CA LEU A 122 -13.14 -2.97 -2.95
C LEU A 122 -13.29 -1.54 -2.41
N ALA A 123 -13.80 -1.43 -1.19
CA ALA A 123 -13.95 -0.14 -0.52
C ALA A 123 -12.60 0.49 -0.17
N PHE A 124 -12.60 1.81 0.06
CA PHE A 124 -11.46 2.55 0.60
C PHE A 124 -11.93 3.52 1.68
N VAL A 125 -10.99 3.92 2.54
CA VAL A 125 -11.15 5.04 3.48
C VAL A 125 -10.13 6.10 3.11
N ARG A 126 -10.50 7.40 3.23
CA ARG A 126 -9.53 8.49 3.11
C ARG A 126 -8.89 8.77 4.45
N ARG A 127 -7.55 8.79 4.48
CA ARG A 127 -6.74 9.25 5.62
C ARG A 127 -5.83 10.37 5.16
N ASP A 128 -5.60 11.33 6.03
CA ASP A 128 -4.81 12.51 5.69
C ASP A 128 -3.33 12.27 5.95
N LEU A 129 -2.51 12.60 4.95
CA LEU A 129 -1.08 12.76 5.09
C LEU A 129 -0.74 14.25 5.00
N GLY A 130 -0.65 14.92 6.15
CA GLY A 130 -0.58 16.39 6.16
C GLY A 130 -1.83 16.97 5.49
N ASN A 131 -1.69 17.51 4.29
CA ASN A 131 -2.79 18.03 3.47
C ASN A 131 -3.15 17.15 2.25
N VAL A 132 -2.53 15.98 2.10
CA VAL A 132 -2.79 15.05 0.98
C VAL A 132 -3.76 13.97 1.45
N PRO A 133 -4.97 13.87 0.87
CA PRO A 133 -5.88 12.76 1.16
C PRO A 133 -5.38 11.49 0.46
N VAL A 134 -5.21 10.40 1.20
CA VAL A 134 -4.72 9.11 0.69
C VAL A 134 -5.83 8.06 0.82
N ARG A 135 -6.10 7.32 -0.26
CA ARG A 135 -7.03 6.17 -0.24
C ARG A 135 -6.32 4.96 0.35
N VAL A 136 -6.75 4.51 1.51
CA VAL A 136 -6.21 3.33 2.19
C VAL A 136 -7.24 2.21 2.23
N LEU A 137 -6.78 0.97 2.36
CA LEU A 137 -7.67 -0.13 2.67
C LEU A 137 -8.43 0.14 3.99
N PRO A 138 -9.71 -0.26 4.07
CA PRO A 138 -10.51 -0.19 5.30
C PRO A 138 -9.83 -0.88 6.49
N LEU A 139 -10.13 -0.41 7.70
CA LEU A 139 -9.47 -0.86 8.92
C LEU A 139 -9.61 -2.37 9.13
N GLU A 140 -10.78 -2.93 8.82
CA GLU A 140 -11.06 -4.37 8.92
C GLU A 140 -10.16 -5.20 8.00
N MET A 141 -9.88 -4.71 6.79
CA MET A 141 -8.94 -5.36 5.87
C MET A 141 -7.50 -5.22 6.35
N MET A 142 -7.11 -4.04 6.85
CA MET A 142 -5.78 -3.84 7.43
C MET A 142 -5.54 -4.79 8.62
N LEU A 143 -6.54 -4.97 9.49
CA LEU A 143 -6.50 -5.92 10.60
C LEU A 143 -6.39 -7.38 10.10
N ALA A 144 -7.12 -7.75 9.05
CA ALA A 144 -7.07 -9.10 8.48
C ALA A 144 -5.70 -9.41 7.85
N ILE A 145 -5.15 -8.47 7.08
CA ILE A 145 -3.83 -8.60 6.44
C ILE A 145 -2.75 -8.75 7.52
N LYS A 146 -2.73 -7.86 8.53
CA LYS A 146 -1.74 -7.90 9.63
C LYS A 146 -1.95 -9.04 10.63
N GLY A 147 -3.15 -9.60 10.66
CA GLY A 147 -3.49 -10.77 11.48
C GLY A 147 -3.06 -12.11 10.86
N SER A 148 -2.69 -12.11 9.58
CA SER A 148 -2.28 -13.32 8.87
C SER A 148 -0.82 -13.65 9.21
N PRO A 149 -0.50 -14.86 9.71
CA PRO A 149 0.86 -15.21 10.10
C PRO A 149 1.82 -15.21 8.90
N ARG A 150 2.99 -14.60 9.06
CA ARG A 150 4.12 -14.79 8.14
C ARG A 150 5.08 -15.86 8.67
N PRO A 151 5.72 -16.63 7.77
CA PRO A 151 6.70 -17.63 8.15
C PRO A 151 8.04 -17.03 8.64
N ASP A 152 8.36 -15.79 8.26
CA ASP A 152 9.60 -15.12 8.66
C ASP A 152 9.41 -14.30 9.95
N GLU A 153 10.37 -14.37 10.87
CA GLU A 153 10.26 -13.74 12.18
C GLU A 153 10.32 -12.21 12.11
N VAL A 154 11.05 -11.64 11.15
CA VAL A 154 11.22 -10.19 11.00
C VAL A 154 9.90 -9.55 10.55
N GLY A 155 9.32 -10.06 9.46
CA GLY A 155 8.01 -9.66 8.95
C GLY A 155 6.90 -9.98 9.95
N GLY A 156 6.96 -11.14 10.60
CA GLY A 156 6.03 -11.51 11.67
C GLY A 156 6.07 -10.56 12.86
N ALA A 157 7.24 -10.10 13.29
CA ALA A 157 7.37 -9.10 14.35
C ALA A 157 6.80 -7.74 13.93
N LYS A 158 7.07 -7.29 12.70
CA LYS A 158 6.47 -6.07 12.12
C LYS A 158 4.95 -6.16 12.11
N ASP A 159 4.39 -7.28 11.66
CA ASP A 159 2.93 -7.48 11.60
C ASP A 159 2.27 -7.54 12.97
N ARG A 160 2.90 -8.17 13.97
CA ARG A 160 2.39 -8.16 15.34
C ARG A 160 2.33 -6.74 15.92
N ALA A 161 3.35 -5.93 15.65
CA ALA A 161 3.40 -4.53 16.08
C ALA A 161 2.32 -3.69 15.36
N ASP A 162 2.23 -3.81 14.03
CA ASP A 162 1.24 -3.13 13.21
C ASP A 162 -0.20 -3.51 13.64
N LEU A 163 -0.46 -4.81 13.89
CA LEU A 163 -1.74 -5.31 14.37
C LEU A 163 -2.12 -4.75 15.74
N ALA A 164 -1.17 -4.65 16.67
CA ALA A 164 -1.42 -4.05 17.98
C ALA A 164 -1.78 -2.56 17.87
N ALA A 165 -1.12 -1.82 16.97
CA ALA A 165 -1.41 -0.43 16.71
C ALA A 165 -2.82 -0.24 16.11
N LEU A 166 -3.18 -1.04 15.10
CA LEU A 166 -4.51 -1.00 14.47
C LEU A 166 -5.63 -1.37 15.46
N ARG A 167 -5.41 -2.37 16.33
CA ARG A 167 -6.37 -2.73 17.39
C ARG A 167 -6.61 -1.60 18.38
N SER A 168 -5.58 -0.81 18.67
CA SER A 168 -5.70 0.37 19.55
C SER A 168 -6.55 1.46 18.89
N VAL A 169 -6.45 1.63 17.57
CA VAL A 169 -7.32 2.53 16.79
C VAL A 169 -8.77 2.04 16.84
N ALA A 170 -9.01 0.75 16.60
CA ALA A 170 -10.35 0.17 16.62
C ALA A 170 -11.04 0.26 17.99
N ALA A 171 -10.28 0.18 19.09
CA ALA A 171 -10.82 0.29 20.45
C ALA A 171 -11.12 1.72 20.89
N GLY A 172 -10.55 2.73 20.21
CA GLY A 172 -10.75 4.14 20.51
C GLY A 172 -11.70 4.87 19.55
N ALA A 173 -12.25 4.17 18.56
CA ALA A 173 -13.18 4.67 17.56
C ALA A 173 -14.66 4.58 18.02
#